data_AF-A0A8T2WRS2-F1
#
_entry.id   AF-A0A8T2WRS2-F1
#
_cell.length_a   1.000
_cell.length_b   1.000
_cell.length_c   1.000
_cell.angle_alpha   90.00
_cell.angle_beta   90.00
_cell.angle_gamma   90.00
#
_symmetry.space_group_name_H-M   'P 1'
#
loop_
_entity.id
_entity.type
_entity.pdbx_description
1 polymer ?
#
loop_
_entity_poly.entity_id
_entity_poly.type
_entity_poly.pdbx_seq_one_letter_code
_entity_poly.pdbx_strand_id
1 'polypeptide(L)'
;MALGSFKKVVLGSVAFAIFWILAVFPAVPFLPIGRTAGSILGAILMVIFKVITPEQAYSAINLPVLGLLFGTMVVSIYLERADMFKHLGVLFSWKSWGAKDMLCRICIVSAISSALFTNDTACFFLTEFILKIARQNNIRPEPFLLGLASSSNIGSSATPIGNPQNLIIAIQSGISFGEFVLGLLPAVLVGVFVNALILICMFWRLLSDVKEEEDALYEIIVQEDSESGPQQSTEESKGLLNRWKRLCIYLGTVGMLVAFLMRLDMSWTALTAALSFAILDFEDAGPCLQKVSYSLLVFFCGMFITVEGFNRTGIPGSLWSLMEPHARIDHASGIAVLAIVILVLSNVASNVPTVLLLGAKVAASATAISPSKEKKAWLILAWVSTVAGNLSLLGSAANLIVCEQALGAHPSYNITFWSHLKFGFPSTLIVTAIGLALVYCYDV
;
A
#
# COMPACT_ATOMS: atom_id res chain seq x y z
N MET A 1 -11.85 -28.27 -12.17
CA MET A 1 -13.00 -27.42 -12.56
C MET A 1 -13.05 -27.38 -14.09
N ALA A 2 -14.23 -27.57 -14.70
CA ALA A 2 -14.34 -27.54 -16.16
C ALA A 2 -14.16 -26.11 -16.70
N LEU A 3 -13.42 -25.98 -17.81
CA LEU A 3 -13.33 -24.73 -18.57
C LEU A 3 -14.73 -24.29 -19.01
N GLY A 4 -14.97 -22.98 -19.02
CA GLY A 4 -16.19 -22.43 -19.62
C GLY A 4 -16.31 -22.78 -21.11
N SER A 5 -17.46 -22.48 -21.73
CA SER A 5 -17.59 -22.57 -23.18
C SER A 5 -16.44 -21.84 -23.88
N PHE A 6 -15.91 -22.42 -24.97
CA PHE A 6 -14.77 -21.86 -25.72
C PHE A 6 -14.92 -20.36 -26.00
N LYS A 7 -16.12 -19.92 -26.39
CA LYS A 7 -16.42 -18.49 -26.62
C LYS A 7 -16.25 -17.66 -25.36
N LYS A 8 -16.74 -18.14 -24.21
CA LYS A 8 -16.62 -17.47 -22.91
C LYS A 8 -15.16 -17.38 -22.44
N VAL A 9 -14.38 -18.44 -22.67
CA VAL A 9 -12.95 -18.47 -22.33
C VAL A 9 -12.17 -17.46 -23.15
N VAL A 10 -12.37 -17.44 -24.47
CA VAL A 10 -11.66 -16.52 -25.37
C VAL A 10 -12.05 -15.07 -25.08
N LEU A 11 -13.35 -14.76 -25.07
CA LEU A 11 -13.82 -13.39 -24.87
C LEU A 11 -13.52 -12.87 -23.46
N GLY A 12 -13.62 -13.72 -22.43
CA GLY A 12 -13.23 -13.37 -21.07
C GLY A 12 -11.73 -13.10 -20.94
N SER A 13 -10.89 -13.89 -21.61
CA SER A 13 -9.44 -13.65 -21.65
C SER A 13 -9.11 -12.32 -22.34
N VAL A 14 -9.79 -12.00 -23.44
CA VAL A 14 -9.61 -10.72 -24.14
C VAL A 14 -10.00 -9.54 -23.26
N ALA A 15 -11.17 -9.60 -22.61
CA ALA A 15 -11.62 -8.55 -21.69
C ALA A 15 -10.65 -8.36 -20.51
N PHE A 16 -10.17 -9.47 -19.93
CA PHE A 16 -9.19 -9.43 -18.85
C PHE A 16 -7.84 -8.87 -19.31
N ALA A 17 -7.37 -9.24 -20.50
CA ALA A 17 -6.11 -8.72 -21.06
C ALA A 17 -6.18 -7.21 -21.31
N ILE A 18 -7.31 -6.70 -21.82
CA ILE A 18 -7.52 -5.26 -22.00
C ILE A 18 -7.47 -4.53 -20.64
N PHE A 19 -8.21 -5.04 -19.65
CA PHE A 19 -8.13 -4.52 -18.28
C PHE A 19 -6.71 -4.52 -17.75
N TRP A 20 -6.01 -5.65 -17.87
CA TRP A 20 -4.66 -5.83 -17.35
C TRP A 20 -3.67 -4.84 -17.96
N ILE A 21 -3.66 -4.70 -19.29
CA ILE A 21 -2.80 -3.73 -19.99
C ILE A 21 -3.06 -2.32 -19.47
N LEU A 22 -4.34 -1.91 -19.37
CA LEU A 22 -4.70 -0.55 -18.95
C LEU A 22 -4.50 -0.31 -17.44
N ALA A 23 -4.55 -1.36 -16.63
CA ALA A 23 -4.31 -1.26 -15.18
C ALA A 23 -2.81 -1.17 -14.85
N VAL A 24 -1.96 -1.87 -15.60
CA VAL A 24 -0.51 -1.94 -15.37
C VAL A 24 0.24 -0.79 -16.04
N PHE A 25 -0.15 -0.38 -17.26
CA PHE A 25 0.53 0.65 -18.01
C PHE A 25 -0.21 2.00 -17.89
N PRO A 26 0.37 3.01 -17.20
CA PRO A 26 -0.30 4.29 -16.92
C PRO A 26 -0.78 5.05 -18.17
N ALA A 27 -0.09 4.87 -19.31
CA ALA A 27 -0.45 5.48 -20.57
C ALA A 27 -0.19 4.51 -21.73
N VAL A 28 -1.28 3.98 -22.31
CA VAL A 28 -1.22 3.19 -23.54
C VAL A 28 -1.37 4.17 -24.72
N PRO A 29 -0.37 4.28 -25.64
CA PRO A 29 -0.33 5.35 -26.64
C PRO A 29 -1.56 5.44 -27.54
N PHE A 30 -2.20 4.31 -27.85
CA PHE A 30 -3.38 4.23 -28.72
C PHE A 30 -4.72 4.28 -27.96
N LEU A 31 -4.70 4.23 -26.62
CA LEU A 31 -5.91 4.29 -25.79
C LEU A 31 -5.63 4.99 -24.45
N PRO A 32 -5.41 6.32 -24.44
CA PRO A 32 -5.03 7.09 -23.25
C PRO A 32 -6.23 7.41 -22.35
N ILE A 33 -6.97 6.39 -21.91
CA ILE A 33 -8.14 6.56 -21.04
C ILE A 33 -7.80 6.44 -19.53
N GLY A 34 -6.59 6.01 -19.21
CA GLY A 34 -6.11 5.80 -17.84
C GLY A 34 -6.66 4.52 -17.17
N ARG A 35 -6.06 4.16 -16.02
CA ARG A 35 -6.34 2.91 -15.31
C ARG A 35 -7.80 2.74 -14.87
N THR A 36 -8.44 3.83 -14.43
CA THR A 36 -9.82 3.79 -13.93
C THR A 36 -10.81 3.51 -15.05
N ALA A 37 -10.72 4.22 -16.18
CA ALA A 37 -11.58 3.94 -17.32
C ALA A 37 -11.27 2.57 -17.93
N GLY A 38 -10.01 2.14 -17.92
CA GLY A 38 -9.60 0.80 -18.34
C GLY A 38 -10.23 -0.33 -17.52
N SER A 39 -10.38 -0.17 -16.20
CA SER A 39 -11.05 -1.18 -15.38
C SER A 39 -12.56 -1.22 -15.60
N ILE A 40 -13.20 -0.07 -15.84
CA ILE A 40 -14.61 -0.02 -16.24
C ILE A 40 -14.80 -0.68 -17.61
N LEU A 41 -13.90 -0.41 -18.56
CA LEU A 41 -13.94 -1.03 -19.88
C LEU A 41 -13.85 -2.56 -19.77
N GLY A 42 -12.91 -3.09 -18.99
CA GLY A 42 -12.82 -4.52 -18.71
C GLY A 42 -14.11 -5.10 -18.13
N ALA A 43 -14.69 -4.42 -17.14
CA ALA A 43 -15.93 -4.84 -16.50
C ALA A 43 -17.12 -4.86 -17.48
N ILE A 44 -17.27 -3.81 -18.28
CA ILE A 44 -18.32 -3.71 -19.30
C ILE A 44 -18.14 -4.81 -20.35
N LEU A 45 -16.91 -5.07 -20.80
CA LEU A 45 -16.64 -6.14 -21.77
C LEU A 45 -16.98 -7.52 -21.21
N MET A 46 -16.75 -7.79 -19.93
CA MET A 46 -17.17 -9.05 -19.28
C MET A 46 -18.69 -9.27 -19.37
N VAL A 47 -19.47 -8.20 -19.26
CA VAL A 47 -20.94 -8.25 -19.37
C VAL A 47 -21.39 -8.32 -20.83
N ILE A 48 -20.85 -7.47 -21.72
CA ILE A 48 -21.18 -7.45 -23.15
C ILE A 48 -20.89 -8.80 -23.81
N PHE A 49 -19.73 -9.39 -23.49
CA PHE A 49 -19.35 -10.71 -23.98
C PHE A 49 -20.10 -11.86 -23.30
N LYS A 50 -21.02 -11.57 -22.36
CA LYS A 50 -21.81 -12.54 -21.61
C LYS A 50 -20.94 -13.57 -20.87
N VAL A 51 -19.75 -13.14 -20.44
CA VAL A 51 -18.90 -13.95 -19.55
C VAL A 51 -19.58 -14.04 -18.18
N ILE A 52 -20.17 -12.94 -17.75
CA ILE A 52 -21.02 -12.81 -16.55
C ILE A 52 -22.29 -12.03 -16.88
N THR A 53 -23.32 -12.20 -16.06
CA THR A 53 -24.56 -11.39 -16.16
C THR A 53 -24.41 -10.05 -15.45
N PRO A 54 -25.26 -9.05 -15.74
CA PRO A 54 -25.25 -7.78 -15.00
C PRO A 54 -25.44 -7.96 -13.49
N GLU A 55 -26.31 -8.89 -13.06
CA GLU A 55 -26.54 -9.18 -11.64
C GLU A 55 -25.30 -9.76 -10.98
N GLN A 56 -24.60 -10.67 -11.68
CA GLN A 56 -23.32 -11.22 -11.22
C GLN A 56 -22.27 -10.12 -11.12
N ALA A 57 -22.21 -9.20 -12.09
CA ALA A 57 -21.32 -8.05 -12.04
C ALA A 57 -21.58 -7.17 -10.81
N TYR A 58 -22.84 -6.79 -10.55
CA TYR A 58 -23.17 -6.00 -9.36
C TYR A 58 -22.83 -6.73 -8.06
N SER A 59 -23.10 -8.04 -8.00
CA SER A 59 -22.76 -8.86 -6.83
C SER A 59 -21.26 -9.04 -6.60
N ALA A 60 -20.43 -8.87 -7.64
CA ALA A 60 -18.98 -8.97 -7.53
C ALA A 60 -18.37 -7.79 -6.77
N ILE A 61 -19.05 -6.64 -6.70
CA ILE A 61 -18.55 -5.44 -6.05
C ILE A 61 -18.54 -5.64 -4.53
N ASN A 62 -17.35 -5.64 -3.93
CA ASN A 62 -17.18 -5.81 -2.49
C ASN A 62 -17.38 -4.47 -1.75
N LEU A 63 -18.62 -4.20 -1.31
CA LEU A 63 -18.97 -2.99 -0.58
C LEU A 63 -18.20 -2.81 0.75
N PRO A 64 -17.97 -3.86 1.58
CA PRO A 64 -17.14 -3.72 2.76
C PRO A 64 -15.73 -3.18 2.47
N VAL A 65 -15.06 -3.67 1.43
CA VAL A 65 -13.74 -3.17 1.00
C VAL A 65 -13.82 -1.71 0.55
N LEU A 66 -14.83 -1.36 -0.26
CA LEU A 66 -15.01 0.02 -0.73
C LEU A 66 -15.33 1.00 0.40
N GLY A 67 -16.19 0.62 1.33
CA GLY A 67 -16.53 1.43 2.51
C GLY A 67 -15.32 1.64 3.41
N LEU A 68 -14.49 0.60 3.57
CA LEU A 68 -13.26 0.68 4.34
C LEU A 68 -12.21 1.57 3.65
N LEU A 69 -11.99 1.40 2.34
CA LEU A 69 -11.13 2.27 1.53
C LEU A 69 -11.57 3.74 1.60
N PHE A 70 -12.86 4.01 1.44
CA PHE A 70 -13.40 5.36 1.52
C PHE A 70 -13.21 5.95 2.93
N GLY A 71 -13.57 5.20 3.97
CA GLY A 71 -13.42 5.64 5.36
C GLY A 71 -11.98 5.96 5.72
N THR A 72 -11.01 5.09 5.36
CA THR A 72 -9.60 5.34 5.64
C THR A 72 -9.03 6.50 4.83
N MET A 73 -9.44 6.70 3.58
CA MET A 73 -9.04 7.89 2.80
C MET A 73 -9.50 9.18 3.46
N VAL A 74 -10.77 9.26 3.89
CA VAL A 74 -11.31 10.44 4.56
C VAL A 74 -10.58 10.68 5.89
N VAL A 75 -10.35 9.62 6.68
CA VAL A 75 -9.54 9.71 7.90
C VAL A 75 -8.14 10.25 7.63
N SER A 76 -7.44 9.73 6.62
CA SER A 76 -6.11 10.21 6.22
C SER A 76 -6.12 11.68 5.79
N ILE A 77 -7.15 12.15 5.10
CA ILE A 77 -7.30 13.56 4.70
C ILE A 77 -7.48 14.47 5.92
N TYR A 78 -8.27 14.06 6.91
CA TYR A 78 -8.42 14.84 8.15
C TYR A 78 -7.15 14.82 9.00
N LEU A 79 -6.38 13.73 8.99
CA LEU A 79 -5.07 13.66 9.63
C LEU A 79 -4.02 14.53 8.94
N GLU A 80 -4.03 14.58 7.61
CA GLU A 80 -3.24 15.52 6.82
C GLU A 80 -3.58 16.97 7.22
N ARG A 81 -4.88 17.30 7.28
CA ARG A 81 -5.37 18.61 7.71
C ARG A 81 -4.98 18.92 9.17
N ALA A 82 -4.79 17.90 10.00
CA ALA A 82 -4.32 18.02 11.36
C ALA A 82 -2.78 18.13 11.48
N ASP A 83 -2.07 18.32 10.36
CA ASP A 83 -0.61 18.44 10.27
C ASP A 83 0.16 17.17 10.66
N MET A 84 -0.47 15.98 10.68
CA MET A 84 0.20 14.74 11.12
C MET A 84 1.51 14.49 10.34
N PHE A 85 1.50 14.67 9.02
CA PHE A 85 2.68 14.47 8.19
C PHE A 85 3.77 15.52 8.41
N LYS A 86 3.42 16.76 8.80
CA LYS A 86 4.40 17.78 9.21
C LYS A 86 5.12 17.34 10.49
N HIS A 87 4.38 16.82 11.48
CA HIS A 87 4.96 16.29 12.72
C HIS A 87 5.86 15.07 12.46
N LEU A 88 5.45 14.17 11.55
CA LEU A 88 6.28 13.04 11.13
C LEU A 88 7.55 13.50 10.39
N GLY A 89 7.45 14.55 9.56
CA GLY A 89 8.60 15.15 8.88
C GLY A 89 9.66 15.72 9.83
N VAL A 90 9.26 16.25 10.98
CA VAL A 90 10.20 16.73 12.02
C VAL A 90 11.03 15.58 12.63
N LEU A 91 10.54 14.34 12.61
CA LEU A 91 11.33 13.19 13.08
C LEU A 91 12.56 12.93 12.21
N PHE A 92 12.56 13.38 10.95
CA PHE A 92 13.73 13.33 10.07
C PHE A 92 14.78 14.38 10.43
N SER A 93 14.36 15.52 10.99
CA SER A 93 15.24 16.64 11.31
C SER A 93 15.76 16.66 12.74
N TRP A 94 15.14 15.93 13.66
CA TRP A 94 15.55 15.94 15.06
C TRP A 94 16.86 15.17 15.27
N LYS A 95 17.97 15.95 15.23
CA LYS A 95 19.34 15.55 15.56
C LYS A 95 19.80 14.30 14.79
N SER A 96 20.00 14.46 13.48
CA SER A 96 20.50 13.37 12.63
C SER A 96 22.02 13.24 12.72
N TRP A 97 22.50 12.01 12.89
CA TRP A 97 23.92 11.68 13.06
C TRP A 97 24.54 11.29 11.70
N GLY A 98 24.23 12.08 10.67
CA GLY A 98 24.66 11.86 9.29
C GLY A 98 23.68 11.06 8.41
N ALA A 99 24.06 10.90 7.14
CA ALA A 99 23.19 10.36 6.09
C ALA A 99 22.73 8.91 6.32
N LYS A 100 23.52 8.09 7.02
CA LYS A 100 23.15 6.70 7.37
C LYS A 100 22.03 6.66 8.41
N ASP A 101 22.11 7.50 9.44
CA ASP A 101 21.05 7.65 10.44
C ASP A 101 19.76 8.18 9.78
N MET A 102 19.87 9.18 8.90
CA MET A 102 18.73 9.70 8.15
C MET A 102 18.04 8.61 7.33
N LEU A 103 18.80 7.75 6.63
CA LEU A 103 18.24 6.64 5.88
C LEU A 103 17.50 5.63 6.78
N CYS A 104 18.06 5.29 7.94
CA CYS A 104 17.39 4.42 8.92
C CYS A 104 16.06 5.02 9.40
N ARG A 105 16.06 6.32 9.73
CA ARG A 105 14.85 7.03 10.17
C ARG A 105 13.79 7.06 9.08
N ILE A 106 14.20 7.32 7.83
CA ILE A 106 13.32 7.26 6.67
C ILE A 106 12.70 5.87 6.56
N CYS A 107 13.48 4.79 6.67
CA CYS A 107 12.93 3.45 6.61
C CYS A 107 11.88 3.19 7.72
N ILE A 108 12.18 3.57 8.96
CA ILE A 108 11.30 3.36 10.12
C ILE A 108 10.02 4.19 10.00
N VAL A 109 10.13 5.51 9.79
CA VAL A 109 8.98 6.41 9.71
C VAL A 109 8.12 6.06 8.49
N SER A 110 8.72 5.70 7.36
CA SER A 110 7.97 5.27 6.17
C SER A 110 7.18 4.00 6.45
N ALA A 111 7.80 3.01 7.11
CA ALA A 111 7.11 1.77 7.45
C ALA A 111 5.94 2.00 8.41
N ILE A 112 6.13 2.81 9.46
CA ILE A 112 5.08 3.14 10.44
C ILE A 112 3.96 3.95 9.77
N SER A 113 4.30 4.98 9.01
CA SER A 113 3.33 5.85 8.34
C SER A 113 2.49 5.06 7.35
N SER A 114 3.12 4.19 6.57
CA SER A 114 2.47 3.32 5.61
C SER A 114 1.53 2.30 6.27
N ALA A 115 1.93 1.75 7.42
CA ALA A 115 1.08 0.86 8.22
C ALA A 115 -0.18 1.56 8.79
N LEU A 116 -0.14 2.88 8.98
CA LEU A 116 -1.24 3.65 9.58
C LEU A 116 -2.15 4.35 8.56
N PHE A 117 -1.61 4.85 7.44
CA PHE A 117 -2.32 5.82 6.58
C PHE A 117 -2.45 5.40 5.11
N THR A 118 -2.05 4.17 4.77
CA THR A 118 -1.81 3.63 3.41
C THR A 118 -0.44 3.99 2.82
N ASN A 119 0.16 3.05 2.09
CA ASN A 119 1.45 3.20 1.41
C ASN A 119 1.48 4.38 0.43
N ASP A 120 0.44 4.54 -0.38
CA ASP A 120 0.38 5.56 -1.43
C ASP A 120 0.37 6.97 -0.81
N THR A 121 -0.43 7.15 0.26
CA THR A 121 -0.51 8.41 1.01
C THR A 121 0.83 8.72 1.70
N ALA A 122 1.42 7.74 2.39
CA ALA A 122 2.71 7.94 3.05
C ALA A 122 3.82 8.30 2.06
N CYS A 123 3.91 7.61 0.93
CA CYS A 123 4.88 7.91 -0.12
C CYS A 123 4.69 9.30 -0.72
N PHE A 124 3.45 9.72 -0.98
CA PHE A 124 3.17 11.05 -1.54
C PHE A 124 3.69 12.17 -0.63
N PHE A 125 3.36 12.14 0.67
CA PHE A 125 3.77 13.20 1.60
C PHE A 125 5.26 13.14 1.94
N LEU A 126 5.77 11.95 2.28
CA LEU A 126 7.15 11.82 2.76
C LEU A 126 8.18 12.10 1.66
N THR A 127 7.85 11.88 0.39
CA THR A 127 8.74 12.22 -0.72
C THR A 127 9.04 13.72 -0.76
N GLU A 128 8.03 14.57 -0.59
CA GLU A 128 8.24 16.03 -0.61
C GLU A 128 9.19 16.47 0.51
N PHE A 129 9.02 15.93 1.71
CA PHE A 129 9.92 16.20 2.85
C PHE A 129 11.34 15.71 2.58
N ILE A 130 11.50 14.48 2.07
CA ILE A 130 12.82 13.90 1.76
C ILE A 130 13.53 14.72 0.68
N LEU A 131 12.81 15.15 -0.37
CA LEU A 131 13.38 15.97 -1.43
C LEU A 131 13.79 17.36 -0.92
N LYS A 132 12.99 17.97 -0.03
CA LYS A 132 13.34 19.24 0.63
C LYS A 132 14.64 19.10 1.43
N ILE A 133 14.73 18.07 2.27
CA ILE A 133 15.93 17.79 3.08
C ILE A 133 17.14 17.47 2.19
N ALA A 134 16.96 16.67 1.15
CA ALA A 134 18.04 16.29 0.23
C ALA A 134 18.60 17.51 -0.52
N ARG A 135 17.73 18.42 -0.95
CA ARG A 135 18.12 19.68 -1.60
C ARG A 135 18.87 20.60 -0.64
N GLN A 136 18.39 20.74 0.60
CA GLN A 136 19.02 21.59 1.61
C GLN A 136 20.43 21.11 1.99
N ASN A 137 20.61 19.78 2.11
CA ASN A 137 21.89 19.18 2.46
C ASN A 137 22.77 18.86 1.24
N ASN A 138 22.33 19.23 0.02
CA ASN A 138 23.01 18.93 -1.24
C ASN A 138 23.43 17.44 -1.40
N ILE A 139 22.57 16.54 -0.93
CA ILE A 139 22.78 15.08 -1.00
C ILE A 139 21.92 14.47 -2.10
N ARG A 140 22.39 13.36 -2.69
CA ARG A 140 21.61 12.64 -3.71
C ARG A 140 20.39 11.99 -3.05
N PRO A 141 19.16 12.24 -3.52
CA PRO A 141 17.95 11.72 -2.88
C PRO A 141 17.70 10.23 -3.15
N GLU A 142 18.33 9.65 -4.18
CA GLU A 142 18.11 8.27 -4.64
C GLU A 142 18.04 7.20 -3.51
N PRO A 143 19.04 7.04 -2.62
CA PRO A 143 18.97 6.04 -1.55
C PRO A 143 17.80 6.25 -0.59
N PHE A 144 17.46 7.51 -0.31
CA PHE A 144 16.38 7.88 0.60
C PHE A 144 15.00 7.62 -0.02
N LEU A 145 14.85 7.91 -1.32
CA LEU A 145 13.63 7.63 -2.07
C LEU A 145 13.40 6.12 -2.25
N LEU A 146 14.47 5.35 -2.54
CA LEU A 146 14.40 3.89 -2.55
C LEU A 146 14.03 3.34 -1.17
N GLY A 147 14.61 3.89 -0.10
CA GLY A 147 14.29 3.54 1.28
C GLY A 147 12.85 3.85 1.68
N LEU A 148 12.32 5.01 1.26
CA LEU A 148 10.92 5.38 1.44
C LEU A 148 10.01 4.37 0.73
N ALA A 149 10.18 4.18 -0.58
CA ALA A 149 9.32 3.31 -1.37
C ALA A 149 9.36 1.87 -0.84
N SER A 150 10.55 1.34 -0.58
CA SER A 150 10.69 -0.06 -0.19
C SER A 150 10.24 -0.34 1.23
N SER A 151 10.51 0.58 2.17
CA SER A 151 10.05 0.46 3.55
C SER A 151 8.57 0.75 3.70
N SER A 152 7.98 1.62 2.86
CA SER A 152 6.53 1.80 2.81
C SER A 152 5.81 0.53 2.37
N ASN A 153 6.31 -0.17 1.34
CA ASN A 153 5.73 -1.44 0.93
C ASN A 153 5.86 -2.47 2.06
N ILE A 154 7.06 -2.68 2.63
CA ILE A 154 7.25 -3.61 3.76
C ILE A 154 6.37 -3.23 4.96
N GLY A 155 6.35 -1.96 5.36
CA GLY A 155 5.56 -1.48 6.49
C GLY A 155 4.05 -1.65 6.31
N SER A 156 3.54 -1.42 5.09
CA SER A 156 2.12 -1.60 4.80
C SER A 156 1.62 -3.02 5.01
N SER A 157 2.51 -4.03 5.00
CA SER A 157 2.11 -5.40 5.30
C SER A 157 1.77 -5.63 6.76
N ALA A 158 2.11 -4.72 7.68
CA ALA A 158 1.84 -4.89 9.10
C ALA A 158 0.35 -4.84 9.44
N THR A 159 -0.47 -4.11 8.66
CA THR A 159 -1.87 -3.87 8.98
C THR A 159 -2.78 -4.13 7.79
N PRO A 160 -4.06 -4.47 8.02
CA PRO A 160 -5.06 -4.52 6.96
C PRO A 160 -5.16 -3.21 6.18
N ILE A 161 -5.13 -2.07 6.87
CA ILE A 161 -5.35 -0.74 6.27
C ILE A 161 -4.15 -0.20 5.50
N GLY A 162 -2.96 -0.81 5.63
CA GLY A 162 -1.74 -0.29 5.02
C GLY A 162 -1.75 -0.30 3.50
N ASN A 163 -2.53 -1.18 2.87
CA ASN A 163 -2.71 -1.18 1.42
C ASN A 163 -4.02 -1.88 1.01
N PRO A 164 -4.52 -1.66 -0.22
CA PRO A 164 -5.80 -2.24 -0.63
C PRO A 164 -5.82 -3.76 -0.73
N GLN A 165 -4.69 -4.40 -1.07
CA GLN A 165 -4.65 -5.87 -1.15
C GLN A 165 -4.80 -6.52 0.23
N ASN A 166 -4.24 -5.92 1.28
CA ASN A 166 -4.37 -6.41 2.66
C ASN A 166 -5.78 -6.19 3.21
N LEU A 167 -6.45 -5.11 2.82
CA LEU A 167 -7.87 -4.90 3.14
C LEU A 167 -8.73 -6.04 2.60
N ILE A 168 -8.49 -6.44 1.34
CA ILE A 168 -9.19 -7.56 0.72
C ILE A 168 -8.88 -8.87 1.44
N ILE A 169 -7.62 -9.13 1.77
CA ILE A 169 -7.22 -10.33 2.52
C ILE A 169 -7.92 -10.37 3.87
N ALA A 170 -7.90 -9.27 4.64
CA ALA A 170 -8.51 -9.24 5.97
C ALA A 170 -10.02 -9.47 5.90
N ILE A 171 -10.73 -8.85 4.95
CA ILE A 171 -12.17 -9.04 4.77
C ILE A 171 -12.51 -10.45 4.28
N GLN A 172 -11.76 -11.03 3.34
CA GLN A 172 -12.05 -12.37 2.80
C GLN A 172 -11.66 -13.50 3.76
N SER A 173 -10.58 -13.33 4.52
CA SER A 173 -10.10 -14.32 5.48
C SER A 173 -10.84 -14.30 6.80
N GLY A 174 -11.50 -13.19 7.14
CA GLY A 174 -12.10 -12.97 8.46
C GLY A 174 -11.09 -12.89 9.60
N ILE A 175 -9.78 -12.75 9.30
CA ILE A 175 -8.74 -12.57 10.30
C ILE A 175 -8.97 -11.24 11.00
N SER A 176 -9.00 -11.28 12.34
CA SER A 176 -9.16 -10.05 13.13
C SER A 176 -7.94 -9.13 12.96
N PHE A 177 -8.15 -7.81 13.08
CA PHE A 177 -7.08 -6.82 12.92
C PHE A 177 -5.85 -7.13 13.81
N GLY A 178 -6.08 -7.49 15.08
CA GLY A 178 -5.00 -7.84 16.01
C GLY A 178 -4.22 -9.10 15.61
N GLU A 179 -4.91 -10.15 15.17
CA GLU A 179 -4.27 -11.39 14.70
C GLU A 179 -3.45 -11.14 13.42
N PHE A 180 -3.97 -10.31 12.50
CA PHE A 180 -3.25 -9.91 11.29
C PHE A 180 -1.95 -9.18 11.63
N VAL A 181 -2.03 -8.19 12.54
CA VAL A 181 -0.88 -7.43 13.00
C VAL A 181 0.13 -8.33 13.68
N LEU A 182 -0.28 -9.17 14.64
CA LEU A 182 0.64 -10.05 15.37
C LEU A 182 1.32 -11.07 14.45
N GLY A 183 0.62 -11.57 13.43
CA GLY A 183 1.18 -12.53 12.48
C GLY A 183 2.22 -11.95 11.52
N LEU A 184 2.14 -10.65 11.20
CA LEU A 184 3.02 -10.00 10.22
C LEU A 184 4.04 -9.05 10.84
N LEU A 185 3.80 -8.53 12.04
CA LEU A 185 4.68 -7.57 12.71
C LEU A 185 6.13 -8.07 12.84
N PRO A 186 6.42 -9.33 13.24
CA PRO A 186 7.79 -9.82 13.29
C PRO A 186 8.50 -9.78 11.93
N ALA A 187 7.79 -10.18 10.86
CA ALA A 187 8.32 -10.14 9.50
C ALA A 187 8.58 -8.71 9.03
N VAL A 188 7.70 -7.76 9.38
CA VAL A 188 7.87 -6.34 9.05
C VAL A 188 9.07 -5.74 9.77
N LEU A 189 9.22 -5.96 11.09
CA LEU A 189 10.33 -5.39 11.86
C LEU A 189 11.68 -5.85 11.33
N VAL A 190 11.82 -7.17 11.10
CA VAL A 190 13.06 -7.73 10.54
C VAL A 190 13.23 -7.31 9.08
N GLY A 191 12.15 -7.27 8.29
CA GLY A 191 12.18 -6.86 6.90
C GLY A 191 12.64 -5.42 6.70
N VAL A 192 12.15 -4.48 7.51
CA VAL A 192 12.57 -3.07 7.49
C VAL A 192 14.03 -2.93 7.90
N PHE A 193 14.45 -3.66 8.94
CA PHE A 193 15.85 -3.67 9.38
C PHE A 193 16.80 -4.19 8.29
N VAL A 194 16.47 -5.33 7.68
CA VAL A 194 17.26 -5.92 6.59
C VAL A 194 17.27 -5.03 5.36
N ASN A 195 16.13 -4.43 5.00
CA ASN A 195 16.04 -3.49 3.88
C ASN A 195 16.94 -2.26 4.10
N ALA A 196 16.92 -1.67 5.30
CA ALA A 196 17.81 -0.57 5.65
C ALA A 196 19.30 -0.98 5.57
N LEU A 197 19.65 -2.18 6.07
CA LEU A 197 21.01 -2.71 5.97
C LEU A 197 21.47 -2.86 4.52
N ILE A 198 20.62 -3.43 3.63
CA ILE A 198 20.92 -3.59 2.20
C ILE A 198 21.17 -2.22 1.55
N LEU A 199 20.32 -1.22 1.84
CA LEU A 199 20.49 0.13 1.30
C LEU A 199 21.79 0.79 1.80
N ILE A 200 22.11 0.65 3.09
CA ILE A 200 23.36 1.17 3.67
C ILE A 200 24.57 0.51 3.02
N CYS A 201 24.55 -0.82 2.83
CA CYS A 201 25.65 -1.54 2.17
C CYS A 201 25.80 -1.12 0.71
N MET A 202 24.69 -1.00 -0.04
CA MET A 202 24.69 -0.65 -1.46
C MET A 202 25.16 0.79 -1.69
N PHE A 203 24.74 1.72 -0.85
CA PHE A 203 25.07 3.14 -0.96
C PHE A 203 26.14 3.59 0.05
N TRP A 204 26.95 2.67 0.57
CA TRP A 204 27.90 2.94 1.66
C TRP A 204 28.81 4.13 1.39
N ARG A 205 29.41 4.19 0.21
CA ARG A 205 30.33 5.28 -0.18
C ARG A 205 29.59 6.61 -0.27
N LEU A 206 28.47 6.63 -0.99
CA LEU A 206 27.64 7.81 -1.15
C LEU A 206 27.14 8.39 0.18
N LEU A 207 26.79 7.52 1.14
CA LEU A 207 26.33 7.92 2.47
C LEU A 207 27.46 8.28 3.44
N SER A 208 28.70 7.88 3.16
CA SER A 208 29.87 8.19 4.01
C SER A 208 30.58 9.48 3.59
N ASP A 209 30.43 9.89 2.33
CA ASP A 209 31.05 11.11 1.79
C ASP A 209 30.26 12.39 2.15
N VAL A 210 29.12 12.27 2.82
CA VAL A 210 28.33 13.41 3.32
C VAL A 210 29.00 13.93 4.58
N LYS A 211 29.75 15.04 4.46
CA LYS A 211 30.30 15.75 5.62
C LYS A 211 29.15 16.27 6.49
N GLU A 212 29.25 16.05 7.79
CA GLU A 212 28.36 16.62 8.80
C GLU A 212 28.61 18.13 8.87
N GLU A 213 27.86 18.91 8.10
CA GLU A 213 27.66 20.32 8.44
C GLU A 213 26.55 20.35 9.51
N GLU A 214 26.99 20.26 10.77
CA GLU A 214 26.14 20.59 11.92
C GLU A 214 25.64 22.03 11.78
N ASP A 215 24.38 22.23 12.18
CA ASP A 215 23.70 23.52 12.35
C ASP A 215 23.17 24.24 11.09
N ALA A 216 22.02 23.77 10.57
CA ALA A 216 21.10 24.63 9.79
C ALA A 216 19.60 24.31 10.01
N LEU A 217 19.27 23.26 10.75
CA LEU A 217 17.94 22.64 10.69
C LEU A 217 16.96 23.14 11.76
N TYR A 218 17.42 23.89 12.75
CA TYR A 218 16.57 24.45 13.81
C TYR A 218 15.99 25.84 13.46
N GLU A 219 16.64 26.61 12.58
CA GLU A 219 16.21 27.98 12.27
C GLU A 219 15.02 28.08 11.29
N ILE A 220 14.82 27.10 10.40
CA ILE A 220 13.92 27.29 9.25
C ILE A 220 12.49 26.77 9.51
N ILE A 221 12.30 25.73 10.33
CA ILE A 221 10.94 25.25 10.65
C ILE A 221 10.20 26.23 11.57
N VAL A 222 10.94 27.04 12.35
CA VAL A 222 10.40 28.10 13.20
C VAL A 222 10.08 29.37 12.38
N GLN A 223 10.74 29.59 11.24
CA GLN A 223 10.53 30.80 10.43
C GLN A 223 9.22 30.80 9.63
N GLU A 224 8.63 29.65 9.30
CA GLU A 224 7.26 29.63 8.72
C GLU A 224 6.17 30.08 9.72
N ASP A 225 6.46 30.09 11.03
CA ASP A 225 5.53 30.54 12.08
C ASP A 225 5.76 32.01 12.51
N SER A 226 6.67 32.75 11.88
CA SER A 226 7.15 34.05 12.39
C SER A 226 6.72 35.31 11.61
N GLU A 227 6.00 35.20 10.50
CA GLU A 227 5.42 36.37 9.81
C GLU A 227 3.93 36.54 10.10
N SER A 228 3.61 36.98 11.31
CA SER A 228 2.32 37.59 11.61
C SER A 228 2.49 38.70 12.64
N GLY A 229 2.23 39.94 12.21
CA GLY A 229 2.26 41.14 13.06
C GLY A 229 1.21 41.11 14.18
N PRO A 230 1.29 42.02 15.16
CA PRO A 230 0.53 41.90 16.40
C PRO A 230 -0.94 42.30 16.21
N GLN A 231 -1.85 41.32 16.22
CA GLN A 231 -3.30 41.51 16.43
C GLN A 231 -3.84 40.55 17.52
N GLN A 232 -3.39 40.80 18.76
CA GLN A 232 -3.75 40.04 19.95
C GLN A 232 -5.17 40.36 20.43
N SER A 233 -6.13 39.46 20.19
CA SER A 233 -7.27 39.16 21.09
C SER A 233 -8.26 38.16 20.47
N THR A 234 -8.31 38.02 19.14
CA THR A 234 -9.21 37.06 18.44
C THR A 234 -8.48 35.80 17.96
N GLU A 235 -7.13 35.82 17.90
CA GLU A 235 -6.29 34.70 17.43
C GLU A 235 -6.09 33.57 18.44
N GLU A 236 -6.00 33.87 19.75
CA GLU A 236 -5.75 32.83 20.77
C GLU A 236 -6.89 31.80 20.86
N SER A 237 -8.16 32.25 20.77
CA SER A 237 -9.32 31.37 20.81
C SER A 237 -9.40 30.45 19.57
N LYS A 238 -9.05 30.98 18.38
CA LYS A 238 -8.96 30.19 17.14
C LYS A 238 -7.79 29.21 17.18
N GLY A 239 -6.64 29.60 17.73
CA GLY A 239 -5.48 28.72 17.92
C GLY A 239 -5.75 27.57 18.89
N LEU A 240 -6.44 27.85 20.01
CA LEU A 240 -6.85 26.83 20.97
C LEU A 240 -7.85 25.86 20.34
N LEU A 241 -8.87 26.37 19.64
CA LEU A 241 -9.86 25.56 18.93
C LEU A 241 -9.19 24.63 17.89
N ASN A 242 -8.26 25.14 17.09
CA ASN A 242 -7.53 24.34 16.11
C ASN A 242 -6.67 23.26 16.79
N ARG A 243 -6.05 23.56 17.93
CA ARG A 243 -5.31 22.56 18.72
C ARG A 243 -6.23 21.48 19.28
N TRP A 244 -7.41 21.84 19.77
CA TRP A 244 -8.43 20.89 20.23
C TRP A 244 -8.94 20.01 19.09
N LYS A 245 -9.27 20.58 17.93
CA LYS A 245 -9.67 19.82 16.74
C LYS A 245 -8.63 18.78 16.34
N ARG A 246 -7.35 19.18 16.28
CA ARG A 246 -6.23 18.26 16.00
C ARG A 246 -6.16 17.12 17.01
N LEU A 247 -6.25 17.44 18.31
CA LEU A 247 -6.25 16.42 19.37
C LEU A 247 -7.44 15.47 19.23
N CYS A 248 -8.64 15.95 18.91
CA CYS A 248 -9.82 15.12 18.69
C CYS A 248 -9.65 14.18 17.48
N ILE A 249 -9.05 14.64 16.39
CA ILE A 249 -8.75 13.80 15.22
C ILE A 249 -7.76 12.69 15.60
N TYR A 250 -6.70 13.02 16.36
CA TYR A 250 -5.73 12.04 16.82
C TYR A 250 -6.37 11.00 17.76
N LEU A 251 -7.14 11.46 18.75
CA LEU A 251 -7.84 10.59 19.68
C LEU A 251 -8.89 9.72 18.99
N GLY A 252 -9.63 10.26 18.02
CA GLY A 252 -10.58 9.47 17.26
C GLY A 252 -9.91 8.45 16.32
N THR A 253 -8.72 8.76 15.82
CA THR A 253 -7.92 7.79 15.04
C THR A 253 -7.45 6.65 15.94
N VAL A 254 -6.96 6.97 17.14
CA VAL A 254 -6.65 5.96 18.16
C VAL A 254 -7.89 5.15 18.53
N GLY A 255 -9.05 5.81 18.71
CA GLY A 255 -10.33 5.15 18.98
C GLY A 255 -10.74 4.18 17.87
N MET A 256 -10.55 4.56 16.60
CA MET A 256 -10.77 3.70 15.44
C MET A 256 -9.85 2.47 15.46
N LEU A 257 -8.57 2.64 15.75
CA LEU A 257 -7.61 1.52 15.87
C LEU A 257 -7.96 0.59 17.04
N VAL A 258 -8.36 1.15 18.19
CA VAL A 258 -8.85 0.37 19.34
C VAL A 258 -10.10 -0.41 18.96
N ALA A 259 -11.05 0.20 18.24
CA ALA A 259 -12.24 -0.47 17.74
C ALA A 259 -11.91 -1.65 16.79
N PHE A 260 -10.91 -1.50 15.91
CA PHE A 260 -10.43 -2.62 15.10
C PHE A 260 -9.83 -3.75 15.96
N LEU A 261 -9.05 -3.42 16.99
CA LEU A 261 -8.51 -4.40 17.94
C LEU A 261 -9.61 -5.11 18.74
N MET A 262 -10.72 -4.43 19.01
CA MET A 262 -11.92 -4.99 19.63
C MET A 262 -12.78 -5.84 18.68
N ARG A 263 -12.29 -6.13 17.47
CA ARG A 263 -12.97 -6.95 16.45
C ARG A 263 -14.29 -6.37 15.94
N LEU A 264 -14.45 -5.05 16.02
CA LEU A 264 -15.57 -4.38 15.36
C LEU A 264 -15.40 -4.42 13.84
N ASP A 265 -16.51 -4.30 13.10
CA ASP A 265 -16.50 -4.32 11.64
C ASP A 265 -15.64 -3.17 11.11
N MET A 266 -14.58 -3.53 10.37
CA MET A 266 -13.58 -2.56 9.94
C MET A 266 -14.20 -1.47 9.05
N SER A 267 -15.12 -1.84 8.16
CA SER A 267 -15.74 -0.91 7.22
C SER A 267 -16.58 0.13 7.95
N TRP A 268 -17.50 -0.31 8.82
CA TRP A 268 -18.36 0.58 9.58
C TRP A 268 -17.59 1.42 10.61
N THR A 269 -16.56 0.86 11.23
CA THR A 269 -15.69 1.60 12.14
C THR A 269 -14.94 2.73 11.42
N ALA A 270 -14.37 2.48 10.25
CA ALA A 270 -13.69 3.52 9.45
C ALA A 270 -14.66 4.60 8.97
N LEU A 271 -15.86 4.22 8.50
CA LEU A 271 -16.90 5.15 8.09
C LEU A 271 -17.39 6.02 9.26
N THR A 272 -17.53 5.45 10.45
CA THR A 272 -17.93 6.17 11.66
C THR A 272 -16.87 7.18 12.07
N ALA A 273 -15.58 6.82 12.01
CA ALA A 273 -14.48 7.74 12.27
C ALA A 273 -14.45 8.89 11.26
N ALA A 274 -14.56 8.58 9.97
CA ALA A 274 -14.63 9.56 8.89
C ALA A 274 -15.77 10.57 9.08
N LEU A 275 -16.99 10.09 9.37
CA LEU A 275 -18.14 10.96 9.63
C LEU A 275 -17.95 11.79 10.90
N SER A 276 -17.39 11.19 11.95
CA SER A 276 -17.12 11.89 13.22
C SER A 276 -16.14 13.04 13.01
N PHE A 277 -15.09 12.86 12.20
CA PHE A 277 -14.15 13.94 11.87
C PHE A 277 -14.79 15.04 11.05
N ALA A 278 -15.63 14.69 10.07
CA ALA A 278 -16.38 15.68 9.31
C ALA A 278 -17.29 16.54 10.20
N ILE A 279 -17.94 15.92 11.19
CA ILE A 279 -18.78 16.64 12.16
C ILE A 279 -17.93 17.51 13.10
N LEU A 280 -16.84 16.97 13.62
CA LEU A 280 -15.95 17.66 14.57
C LEU A 280 -15.21 18.86 13.95
N ASP A 281 -15.04 18.87 12.63
CA ASP A 281 -14.42 19.99 11.95
C ASP A 281 -15.33 21.22 11.89
N PHE A 282 -16.66 21.08 12.10
CA PHE A 282 -17.63 22.19 12.07
C PHE A 282 -17.51 23.10 10.84
N GLU A 283 -17.04 22.54 9.73
CA GLU A 283 -16.84 23.19 8.45
C GLU A 283 -17.47 22.34 7.34
N ASP A 284 -17.68 22.93 6.16
CA ASP A 284 -18.15 22.16 5.02
C ASP A 284 -17.16 21.04 4.71
N ALA A 285 -17.66 19.80 4.65
CA ALA A 285 -16.85 18.63 4.33
C ALA A 285 -16.53 18.55 2.82
N GLY A 286 -17.21 19.34 1.98
CA GLY A 286 -17.04 19.37 0.53
C GLY A 286 -15.57 19.43 0.07
N PRO A 287 -14.76 20.40 0.52
CA PRO A 287 -13.34 20.49 0.17
C PRO A 287 -12.52 19.26 0.57
N CYS A 288 -12.78 18.69 1.75
CA CYS A 288 -12.12 17.46 2.21
C CYS A 288 -12.54 16.26 1.36
N LEU A 289 -13.83 16.11 1.07
CA LEU A 289 -14.36 15.03 0.24
C LEU A 289 -13.86 15.10 -1.20
N GLN A 290 -13.62 16.29 -1.75
CA GLN A 290 -13.01 16.44 -3.07
C GLN A 290 -11.58 15.89 -3.17
N LYS A 291 -10.85 15.81 -2.05
CA LYS A 291 -9.52 15.17 -1.99
C LYS A 291 -9.59 13.64 -2.02
N VAL A 292 -10.76 13.04 -1.82
CA VAL A 292 -10.91 11.58 -1.87
C VAL A 292 -10.62 11.08 -3.27
N SER A 293 -9.86 9.98 -3.36
CA SER A 293 -9.55 9.33 -4.63
C SER A 293 -10.73 8.51 -5.16
N TYR A 294 -11.80 9.16 -5.60
CA TYR A 294 -12.97 8.49 -6.20
C TYR A 294 -12.59 7.63 -7.42
N SER A 295 -11.61 8.07 -8.21
CA SER A 295 -11.04 7.30 -9.31
C SER A 295 -10.50 5.94 -8.86
N LEU A 296 -9.99 5.83 -7.63
CA LEU A 296 -9.52 4.56 -7.08
C LEU A 296 -10.71 3.65 -6.71
N LEU A 297 -11.75 4.19 -6.07
CA LEU A 297 -12.97 3.41 -5.74
C LEU A 297 -13.64 2.85 -6.99
N VAL A 298 -13.79 3.69 -8.03
CA VAL A 298 -14.32 3.27 -9.33
C VAL A 298 -13.41 2.22 -9.98
N PHE A 299 -12.09 2.39 -9.85
CA PHE A 299 -11.13 1.42 -10.35
C PHE A 299 -11.34 0.03 -9.72
N PHE A 300 -11.53 -0.04 -8.39
CA PHE A 300 -11.82 -1.27 -7.66
C PHE A 300 -13.16 -1.90 -8.08
N CYS A 301 -14.22 -1.11 -8.29
CA CYS A 301 -15.47 -1.64 -8.82
C CYS A 301 -15.26 -2.38 -10.16
N GLY A 302 -14.59 -1.73 -11.11
CA GLY A 302 -14.29 -2.34 -12.41
C GLY A 302 -13.38 -3.58 -12.29
N MET A 303 -12.39 -3.52 -11.40
CA MET A 303 -11.50 -4.66 -11.13
C MET A 303 -12.24 -5.85 -10.54
N PHE A 304 -13.10 -5.66 -9.53
CA PHE A 304 -13.84 -6.78 -8.91
C PHE A 304 -14.70 -7.51 -9.94
N ILE A 305 -15.42 -6.76 -10.76
CA ILE A 305 -16.23 -7.32 -11.85
C ILE A 305 -15.34 -8.08 -12.85
N THR A 306 -14.22 -7.48 -13.26
CA THR A 306 -13.34 -8.07 -14.25
C THR A 306 -12.68 -9.36 -13.74
N VAL A 307 -12.21 -9.35 -12.49
CA VAL A 307 -11.58 -10.52 -11.87
C VAL A 307 -12.60 -11.64 -11.64
N GLU A 308 -13.82 -11.31 -11.19
CA GLU A 308 -14.90 -12.31 -11.06
C GLU A 308 -15.24 -12.92 -12.43
N GLY A 309 -15.35 -12.10 -13.48
CA GLY A 309 -15.57 -12.59 -14.84
C GLY A 309 -14.47 -13.52 -15.33
N PHE A 310 -13.20 -13.16 -15.07
CA PHE A 310 -12.06 -14.00 -15.41
C PHE A 310 -12.03 -15.30 -14.61
N ASN A 311 -12.35 -15.27 -13.31
CA ASN A 311 -12.49 -16.47 -12.48
C ASN A 311 -13.53 -17.45 -13.05
N ARG A 312 -14.65 -16.93 -13.58
CA ARG A 312 -15.70 -17.76 -14.22
C ARG A 312 -15.33 -18.34 -15.58
N THR A 313 -14.20 -17.97 -16.18
CA THR A 313 -13.69 -18.66 -17.38
C THR A 313 -13.16 -20.05 -17.07
N GLY A 314 -12.78 -20.30 -15.81
CA GLY A 314 -12.13 -21.53 -15.37
C GLY A 314 -10.60 -21.53 -15.53
N ILE A 315 -10.01 -20.58 -16.28
CA ILE A 315 -8.55 -20.50 -16.49
C ILE A 315 -7.79 -20.41 -15.15
N PRO A 316 -8.12 -19.47 -14.23
CA PRO A 316 -7.42 -19.42 -12.95
C PRO A 316 -7.53 -20.72 -12.14
N GLY A 317 -8.68 -21.40 -12.23
CA GLY A 317 -8.90 -22.69 -11.57
C GLY A 317 -8.06 -23.82 -12.17
N SER A 318 -7.97 -23.89 -13.49
CA SER A 318 -7.13 -24.88 -14.20
C SER A 318 -5.64 -24.65 -13.92
N LEU A 319 -5.16 -23.40 -13.99
CA LEU A 319 -3.77 -23.07 -13.68
C LEU A 319 -3.44 -23.40 -12.22
N TRP A 320 -4.33 -23.07 -11.29
CA TRP A 320 -4.18 -23.45 -9.90
C TRP A 320 -4.11 -24.97 -9.72
N SER A 321 -4.97 -25.75 -10.38
CA SER A 321 -4.94 -27.21 -10.24
C SER A 321 -3.64 -27.86 -10.70
N LEU A 322 -2.94 -27.25 -11.67
CA LEU A 322 -1.61 -27.68 -12.09
C LEU A 322 -0.54 -27.35 -11.05
N MET A 323 -0.69 -26.19 -10.38
CA MET A 323 0.31 -25.67 -9.45
C MET A 323 0.12 -26.15 -8.02
N GLU A 324 -1.12 -26.43 -7.60
CA GLU A 324 -1.49 -26.81 -6.26
C GLU A 324 -0.60 -27.92 -5.69
N PRO A 325 -0.33 -29.05 -6.40
CA PRO A 325 0.50 -30.12 -5.83
C PRO A 325 1.92 -29.69 -5.45
N HIS A 326 2.44 -28.64 -6.10
CA HIS A 326 3.79 -28.12 -5.90
C HIS A 326 3.82 -26.90 -4.98
N ALA A 327 2.67 -26.28 -4.71
CA ALA A 327 2.53 -25.02 -3.98
C ALA A 327 1.80 -25.18 -2.64
N ARG A 328 1.63 -26.43 -2.17
CA ARG A 328 0.98 -26.72 -0.88
C ARG A 328 1.84 -26.24 0.28
N ILE A 329 1.19 -25.73 1.33
CA ILE A 329 1.86 -25.20 2.53
C ILE A 329 2.07 -26.28 3.61
N ASP A 330 2.21 -27.54 3.21
CA ASP A 330 2.58 -28.66 4.07
C ASP A 330 4.08 -28.83 4.25
N HIS A 331 4.89 -28.36 3.30
CA HIS A 331 6.34 -28.46 3.34
C HIS A 331 7.01 -27.17 2.81
N ALA A 332 8.27 -26.94 3.19
CA ALA A 332 8.98 -25.68 2.91
C ALA A 332 9.13 -25.37 1.40
N SER A 333 9.36 -26.40 0.56
CA SER A 333 9.46 -26.19 -0.89
C SER A 333 8.14 -25.73 -1.51
N GLY A 334 7.00 -26.16 -0.98
CA GLY A 334 5.70 -25.73 -1.48
C GLY A 334 5.37 -24.29 -1.12
N ILE A 335 5.77 -23.84 0.06
CA ILE A 335 5.71 -22.42 0.45
C ILE A 335 6.61 -21.58 -0.46
N ALA A 336 7.81 -22.06 -0.78
CA ALA A 336 8.73 -21.36 -1.68
C ALA A 336 8.15 -21.24 -3.10
N VAL A 337 7.56 -22.32 -3.64
CA VAL A 337 6.88 -22.29 -4.95
C VAL A 337 5.69 -21.33 -4.92
N LEU A 338 4.86 -21.39 -3.89
CA LEU A 338 3.73 -20.47 -3.72
C LEU A 338 4.20 -19.01 -3.69
N ALA A 339 5.27 -18.72 -2.95
CA ALA A 339 5.84 -17.38 -2.88
C ALA A 339 6.35 -16.90 -4.24
N ILE A 340 7.03 -17.75 -5.01
CA ILE A 340 7.47 -17.42 -6.37
C ILE A 340 6.27 -17.10 -7.26
N VAL A 341 5.22 -17.91 -7.21
CA VAL A 341 3.98 -17.68 -7.98
C VAL A 341 3.35 -16.33 -7.61
N ILE A 342 3.22 -16.02 -6.32
CA ILE A 342 2.67 -14.74 -5.84
C ILE A 342 3.56 -13.56 -6.28
N LEU A 343 4.88 -13.69 -6.15
CA LEU A 343 5.83 -12.63 -6.49
C LEU A 343 5.83 -12.31 -7.99
N VAL A 344 5.80 -13.34 -8.84
CA VAL A 344 5.66 -13.19 -10.30
C VAL A 344 4.31 -12.57 -10.63
N LEU A 345 3.22 -13.12 -10.09
CA LEU A 345 1.88 -12.64 -10.41
C LEU A 345 1.66 -11.21 -9.91
N SER A 346 2.22 -10.83 -8.77
CA SER A 346 2.12 -9.46 -8.23
C SER A 346 2.85 -8.43 -9.10
N ASN A 347 3.98 -8.80 -9.71
CA ASN A 347 4.70 -7.91 -10.63
C ASN A 347 4.14 -7.91 -12.06
N VAL A 348 3.44 -8.97 -12.46
CA VAL A 348 2.77 -9.03 -13.76
C VAL A 348 1.39 -8.38 -13.67
N ALA A 349 0.53 -8.85 -12.76
CA ALA A 349 -0.88 -8.48 -12.64
C ALA A 349 -1.18 -7.33 -11.67
N SER A 350 -0.22 -6.90 -10.85
CA SER A 350 -0.41 -6.09 -9.64
C SER A 350 -0.89 -6.90 -8.43
N ASN A 351 -0.65 -6.35 -7.23
CA ASN A 351 -0.88 -7.00 -5.94
C ASN A 351 -2.35 -7.33 -5.72
N VAL A 352 -3.26 -6.40 -6.04
CA VAL A 352 -4.70 -6.56 -5.81
C VAL A 352 -5.32 -7.65 -6.67
N PRO A 353 -5.17 -7.65 -8.02
CA PRO A 353 -5.65 -8.77 -8.85
C PRO A 353 -5.06 -10.12 -8.45
N THR A 354 -3.78 -10.14 -8.05
CA THR A 354 -3.11 -11.37 -7.57
C THR A 354 -3.84 -11.97 -6.37
N VAL A 355 -4.16 -11.14 -5.36
CA VAL A 355 -4.93 -11.58 -4.20
C VAL A 355 -6.31 -12.10 -4.58
N LEU A 356 -7.03 -11.38 -5.45
CA LEU A 356 -8.38 -11.78 -5.87
C LEU A 356 -8.41 -13.07 -6.71
N LEU A 357 -7.34 -13.37 -7.45
CA LEU A 357 -7.23 -14.58 -8.26
C LEU A 357 -6.77 -15.81 -7.45
N LEU A 358 -5.84 -15.61 -6.51
CA LEU A 358 -5.22 -16.71 -5.76
C LEU A 358 -5.85 -16.95 -4.38
N GLY A 359 -6.33 -15.91 -3.69
CA GLY A 359 -6.68 -15.94 -2.27
C GLY A 359 -7.55 -17.12 -1.86
N ALA A 360 -8.76 -17.20 -2.40
CA ALA A 360 -9.69 -18.28 -2.09
C ALA A 360 -9.14 -19.68 -2.44
N LYS A 361 -8.29 -19.80 -3.46
CA LYS A 361 -7.73 -21.09 -3.89
C LYS A 361 -6.62 -21.56 -2.96
N VAL A 362 -5.73 -20.64 -2.59
CA VAL A 362 -4.66 -20.85 -1.63
C VAL A 362 -5.23 -21.20 -0.26
N ALA A 363 -6.26 -20.46 0.18
CA ALA A 363 -6.99 -20.73 1.42
C ALA A 363 -7.63 -22.12 1.42
N ALA A 364 -8.40 -22.46 0.38
CA ALA A 364 -9.04 -23.78 0.26
C ALA A 364 -8.02 -24.94 0.25
N SER A 365 -6.89 -24.77 -0.46
CA SER A 365 -5.81 -25.76 -0.46
C SER A 365 -5.16 -25.91 0.92
N ALA A 366 -5.07 -24.84 1.70
CA ALA A 366 -4.54 -24.86 3.05
C ALA A 366 -5.51 -25.53 4.05
N THR A 367 -6.80 -25.18 3.98
CA THR A 367 -7.86 -25.78 4.81
C THR A 367 -7.94 -27.30 4.61
N ALA A 368 -7.70 -27.78 3.38
CA ALA A 368 -7.64 -29.21 3.07
C ALA A 368 -6.49 -29.96 3.78
N ILE A 369 -5.44 -29.25 4.18
CA ILE A 369 -4.34 -29.80 4.99
C ILE A 369 -4.71 -29.73 6.48
N SER A 370 -5.14 -28.54 6.94
CA SER A 370 -5.63 -28.30 8.30
C SER A 370 -6.38 -26.96 8.37
N PRO A 371 -7.49 -26.84 9.13
CA PRO A 371 -8.15 -25.56 9.37
C PRO A 371 -7.21 -24.46 9.93
N SER A 372 -6.23 -24.83 10.75
CA SER A 372 -5.26 -23.89 11.30
C SER A 372 -4.32 -23.28 10.25
N LYS A 373 -4.16 -23.93 9.09
CA LYS A 373 -3.27 -23.47 8.02
C LYS A 373 -3.92 -22.44 7.11
N GLU A 374 -5.25 -22.32 7.12
CA GLU A 374 -5.97 -21.34 6.29
C GLU A 374 -5.51 -19.91 6.56
N LYS A 375 -5.50 -19.51 7.83
CA LYS A 375 -5.01 -18.19 8.26
C LYS A 375 -3.56 -17.96 7.85
N LYS A 376 -2.70 -18.97 8.01
CA LYS A 376 -1.28 -18.90 7.61
C LYS A 376 -1.13 -18.66 6.10
N ALA A 377 -1.97 -19.28 5.28
CA ALA A 377 -1.97 -19.08 3.83
C ALA A 377 -2.33 -17.65 3.44
N TRP A 378 -3.31 -17.05 4.13
CA TRP A 378 -3.67 -15.64 3.96
C TRP A 378 -2.56 -14.68 4.40
N LEU A 379 -1.88 -14.94 5.52
CA LEU A 379 -0.75 -14.14 5.98
C LEU A 379 0.45 -14.24 5.02
N ILE A 380 0.76 -15.44 4.51
CA ILE A 380 1.77 -15.63 3.46
C ILE A 380 1.41 -14.82 2.22
N LEU A 381 0.14 -14.86 1.78
CA LEU A 381 -0.32 -14.09 0.64
C LEU A 381 -0.19 -12.58 0.89
N ALA A 382 -0.55 -12.09 2.08
CA ALA A 382 -0.43 -10.68 2.46
C ALA A 382 1.02 -10.20 2.45
N TRP A 383 1.91 -10.98 3.06
CA TRP A 383 3.34 -10.68 3.10
C TRP A 383 3.94 -10.65 1.70
N VAL A 384 3.83 -11.75 0.96
CA VAL A 384 4.53 -11.90 -0.33
C VAL A 384 3.97 -10.94 -1.37
N SER A 385 2.64 -10.78 -1.47
CA SER A 385 2.05 -9.87 -2.46
C SER A 385 2.40 -8.41 -2.17
N THR A 386 2.57 -8.04 -0.91
CA THR A 386 2.94 -6.67 -0.53
C THR A 386 4.43 -6.40 -0.76
N VAL A 387 5.31 -7.29 -0.30
CA VAL A 387 6.77 -7.13 -0.47
C VAL A 387 7.19 -7.27 -1.93
N ALA A 388 6.46 -8.07 -2.73
CA ALA A 388 6.69 -8.20 -4.18
C ALA A 388 6.65 -6.85 -4.91
N GLY A 389 5.95 -5.85 -4.36
CA GLY A 389 5.93 -4.50 -4.90
C GLY A 389 7.31 -3.85 -4.98
N ASN A 390 8.29 -4.29 -4.18
CA ASN A 390 9.66 -3.77 -4.20
C ASN A 390 10.51 -4.30 -5.36
N LEU A 391 10.06 -5.33 -6.08
CA LEU A 391 10.91 -6.01 -7.06
C LEU A 391 11.25 -5.09 -8.22
N SER A 392 10.25 -4.42 -8.77
CA SER A 392 10.38 -3.56 -9.95
C SER A 392 9.73 -2.20 -9.71
N LEU A 393 10.13 -1.20 -10.50
CA LEU A 393 9.54 0.14 -10.41
C LEU A 393 8.02 0.12 -10.66
N LEU A 394 7.54 -0.78 -11.52
CA LEU A 394 6.11 -0.96 -11.82
C LEU A 394 5.40 -1.88 -10.80
N GLY A 395 6.14 -2.47 -9.86
CA GLY A 395 5.61 -3.47 -8.93
C GLY A 395 4.61 -2.91 -7.91
N SER A 396 4.64 -1.60 -7.64
CA SER A 396 3.67 -0.94 -6.77
C SER A 396 3.41 0.51 -7.16
N ALA A 397 2.22 1.00 -6.81
CA ALA A 397 1.87 2.42 -6.98
C ALA A 397 2.77 3.33 -6.14
N ALA A 398 3.17 2.91 -4.94
CA ALA A 398 4.13 3.62 -4.10
C ALA A 398 5.44 3.94 -4.83
N ASN A 399 6.03 2.98 -5.55
CA ASN A 399 7.26 3.20 -6.29
C ASN A 399 7.08 4.25 -7.40
N LEU A 400 5.93 4.22 -8.08
CA LEU A 400 5.59 5.18 -9.13
C LEU A 400 5.38 6.58 -8.57
N ILE A 401 4.64 6.72 -7.47
CA ILE A 401 4.41 8.01 -6.80
C ILE A 401 5.73 8.68 -6.42
N VAL A 402 6.62 7.93 -5.77
CA VAL A 402 7.95 8.42 -5.37
C VAL A 402 8.76 8.84 -6.59
N CYS A 403 8.75 8.03 -7.66
CA CYS A 403 9.48 8.31 -8.89
C CYS A 403 8.95 9.54 -9.63
N GLU A 404 7.63 9.68 -9.76
CA GLU A 404 6.97 10.78 -10.45
C GLU A 404 7.19 12.12 -9.71
N GLN A 405 7.05 12.12 -8.38
CA GLN A 405 7.33 13.31 -7.58
C GLN A 405 8.82 13.70 -7.62
N ALA A 406 9.74 12.73 -7.57
CA ALA A 406 11.16 13.00 -7.69
C ALA A 406 11.52 13.61 -9.05
N LEU A 407 10.99 13.06 -10.14
CA LEU A 407 11.18 13.57 -11.49
C LEU A 407 10.58 14.98 -11.67
N GLY A 408 9.39 15.21 -11.11
CA GLY A 408 8.73 16.51 -11.12
C GLY A 408 9.50 17.58 -10.32
N ALA A 409 10.20 17.17 -9.26
CA ALA A 409 10.99 18.09 -8.44
C ALA A 409 12.33 18.50 -9.09
N HIS A 410 13.01 17.58 -9.78
CA HIS A 410 14.20 17.89 -10.57
C HIS A 410 14.53 16.78 -11.59
N PRO A 411 14.88 17.09 -12.85
CA PRO A 411 15.17 16.08 -13.88
C PRO A 411 16.30 15.10 -13.53
N SER A 412 17.26 15.50 -12.69
CA SER A 412 18.38 14.66 -12.25
C SER A 412 18.01 13.65 -11.15
N TYR A 413 16.83 13.75 -10.55
CA TYR A 413 16.36 12.83 -9.51
C TYR A 413 15.60 11.63 -10.09
N ASN A 414 15.68 11.42 -11.40
CA ASN A 414 14.99 10.35 -12.10
C ASN A 414 15.47 8.96 -11.65
N ILE A 415 14.56 8.18 -11.04
CA ILE A 415 14.79 6.78 -10.70
C ILE A 415 14.41 5.93 -11.90
N THR A 416 15.41 5.51 -12.68
CA THR A 416 15.16 4.63 -13.83
C THR A 416 14.72 3.24 -13.40
N PHE A 417 13.96 2.54 -14.26
CA PHE A 417 13.55 1.15 -14.05
C PHE A 417 14.74 0.24 -13.68
N TRP A 418 15.85 0.37 -14.39
CA TRP A 418 17.05 -0.42 -14.14
C TRP A 418 17.77 -0.06 -12.84
N SER A 419 17.80 1.22 -12.44
CA SER A 419 18.37 1.60 -11.14
C SER A 419 17.56 1.00 -10.01
N HIS A 420 16.24 1.11 -10.10
CA HIS A 420 15.33 0.50 -9.13
C HIS A 420 15.50 -1.01 -9.08
N LEU A 421 15.52 -1.70 -10.23
CA LEU A 421 15.60 -3.16 -10.29
C LEU A 421 16.91 -3.71 -9.68
N LYS A 422 18.03 -2.99 -9.83
CA LYS A 422 19.33 -3.39 -9.22
C LYS A 422 19.25 -3.53 -7.70
N PHE A 423 18.48 -2.67 -7.05
CA PHE A 423 18.20 -2.74 -5.62
C PHE A 423 17.01 -3.67 -5.31
N GLY A 424 15.91 -3.44 -6.02
CA GLY A 424 14.60 -4.05 -5.80
C GLY A 424 14.63 -5.56 -5.94
N PHE A 425 15.31 -6.10 -6.96
CA PHE A 425 15.38 -7.54 -7.19
C PHE A 425 16.04 -8.30 -6.02
N PRO A 426 17.31 -8.03 -5.64
CA PRO A 426 17.93 -8.73 -4.52
C PRO A 426 17.25 -8.43 -3.18
N SER A 427 16.85 -7.18 -2.92
CA SER A 427 16.18 -6.80 -1.66
C SER A 427 14.86 -7.55 -1.48
N THR A 428 14.02 -7.60 -2.52
CA THR A 428 12.73 -8.28 -2.46
C THR A 428 12.88 -9.76 -2.18
N LEU A 429 13.82 -10.45 -2.84
CA LEU A 429 14.02 -11.88 -2.61
C LEU A 429 14.48 -12.18 -1.18
N ILE A 430 15.43 -11.40 -0.66
CA ILE A 430 15.97 -11.58 0.70
C ILE A 430 14.87 -11.29 1.73
N VAL A 431 14.22 -10.13 1.64
CA VAL A 431 13.17 -9.73 2.60
C VAL A 431 11.99 -10.69 2.54
N THR A 432 11.57 -11.10 1.35
CA THR A 432 10.48 -12.09 1.17
C THR A 432 10.83 -13.40 1.86
N ALA A 433 12.02 -13.95 1.62
CA ALA A 433 12.45 -15.21 2.20
C ALA A 433 12.53 -15.17 3.74
N ILE A 434 13.10 -14.10 4.30
CA ILE A 434 13.19 -13.93 5.76
C ILE A 434 11.80 -13.80 6.39
N GLY A 435 10.95 -12.95 5.82
CA GLY A 435 9.60 -12.80 6.34
C GLY A 435 8.74 -14.04 6.18
N LEU A 436 8.90 -14.82 5.10
CA LEU A 436 8.24 -16.12 4.96
C LEU A 436 8.60 -17.08 6.07
N ALA A 437 9.88 -17.16 6.44
CA ALA A 437 10.31 -18.01 7.56
C ALA A 437 9.65 -17.56 8.87
N LEU A 438 9.57 -16.25 9.13
CA LEU A 438 8.96 -15.70 10.34
C LEU A 438 7.44 -15.93 10.38
N VAL A 439 6.74 -15.65 9.28
CA VAL A 439 5.29 -15.89 9.15
C VAL A 439 4.97 -17.37 9.26
N TYR A 440 5.84 -18.24 8.74
CA TYR A 440 5.66 -19.69 8.86
C TYR A 440 5.86 -20.19 10.30
N CYS A 441 6.85 -19.67 11.02
CA CYS A 441 7.13 -20.01 12.41
C CYS A 441 6.11 -19.41 13.40
N TYR A 442 5.29 -18.45 12.98
CA TYR A 442 4.20 -17.95 13.79
C TYR A 442 3.13 -19.05 13.98
N ASP A 443 2.91 -19.43 15.23
CA ASP A 443 1.82 -20.32 15.61
C ASP A 443 0.53 -19.50 15.73
N VAL A 444 -0.47 -19.92 14.95
CA VAL A 444 -1.76 -19.25 14.77
C VAL A 444 -2.78 -19.76 15.77
#